data_AF-A0A1C6N5J6-F1
#
_entry.id   AF-A0A1C6N5J6-F1
#
_cell.length_a   1.000
_cell.length_b   1.000
_cell.length_c   1.000
_cell.angle_alpha   90.00
_cell.angle_beta   90.00
_cell.angle_gamma   90.00
#
_symmetry.space_group_name_H-M   'P 1'
#
loop_
_entity.id
_entity.type
_entity.pdbx_description
1 polymer ?
#
loop_
_entity_poly.entity_id
_entity_poly.type
_entity_poly.pdbx_seq_one_letter_code
_entity_poly.pdbx_strand_id
1 'polypeptide(L)'
;MPVPVPTRFRSCGGDPRVRPQMGRAVEVRGPVGWPFRRASGRPGASAGTWAEVSVPRDGGSAVEDSGPRALVRRMRVVNPPMVATVLVAGAFLVAALVGLAVDTRTITGQPAWAKPARFAFSFGLFGVTLIWLMSFVRGHGRLVSVMSWTAVVCVAVEGTGGTWAAAEGTTSHFNFSTVVSATRIGAMLVASLVLLLIGLVTVFLLLRGRVEPPALAWALRLGMVVTTLSMVAVYLMVQSTPAQEAAADPRPDSPYLGGMPYIGAHTVGPPDGGPGMSVSNFSTVGGDWRVPHFVGVHSLQVLCLLGLLLTLGPRMLGPRHRTALVWIAGGGCLALTGVLTWQAHRGQPFTAPDTTTGLALTSLAVTVAMATAAVFLHARATRRPSGAGRPG
;
A
#
# COMPACT_ATOMS: atom_id res chain seq x y z
N MET A 1 -15.33 -58.40 -59.77
CA MET A 1 -14.67 -57.34 -58.96
C MET A 1 -15.49 -56.07 -59.07
N PRO A 2 -15.71 -55.29 -58.00
CA PRO A 2 -15.83 -55.63 -56.58
C PRO A 2 -17.23 -55.24 -56.00
N VAL A 3 -17.59 -55.90 -54.89
CA VAL A 3 -18.91 -56.07 -54.23
C VAL A 3 -18.64 -55.96 -52.69
N PRO A 4 -19.60 -55.74 -51.74
CA PRO A 4 -19.72 -54.51 -50.93
C PRO A 4 -19.61 -54.78 -49.39
N VAL A 5 -19.85 -53.73 -48.57
CA VAL A 5 -20.64 -53.59 -47.30
C VAL A 5 -21.20 -54.89 -46.64
N PRO A 6 -21.56 -55.05 -45.31
CA PRO A 6 -21.47 -54.22 -44.08
C PRO A 6 -21.12 -54.94 -42.71
N THR A 7 -21.10 -54.16 -41.62
CA THR A 7 -21.65 -54.39 -40.24
C THR A 7 -21.11 -55.45 -39.24
N ARG A 8 -20.87 -54.91 -38.03
CA ARG A 8 -21.29 -55.36 -36.66
C ARG A 8 -20.56 -56.51 -35.91
N PHE A 9 -20.02 -56.10 -34.75
CA PHE A 9 -20.20 -56.63 -33.37
C PHE A 9 -19.53 -57.95 -32.89
N ARG A 10 -19.19 -57.90 -31.58
CA ARG A 10 -18.89 -58.96 -30.57
C ARG A 10 -17.46 -59.52 -30.59
N SER A 11 -16.65 -59.38 -29.54
CA SER A 11 -16.74 -59.76 -28.10
C SER A 11 -16.35 -61.21 -27.82
N CYS A 12 -15.63 -61.38 -26.69
CA CYS A 12 -15.27 -62.63 -26.01
C CYS A 12 -14.08 -63.36 -26.66
N GLY A 13 -13.10 -63.90 -25.95
CA GLY A 13 -12.92 -64.18 -24.53
C GLY A 13 -11.85 -65.29 -24.40
N GLY A 14 -11.34 -65.50 -23.18
CA GLY A 14 -10.51 -66.66 -22.81
C GLY A 14 -9.00 -66.44 -23.06
N ASP A 15 -8.16 -66.13 -22.06
CA ASP A 15 -7.75 -66.94 -20.88
C ASP A 15 -6.81 -68.12 -21.28
N PRO A 16 -5.97 -68.68 -20.39
CA PRO A 16 -4.68 -68.14 -19.92
C PRO A 16 -3.56 -69.21 -19.87
N ARG A 17 -2.43 -68.81 -19.28
CA ARG A 17 -1.35 -69.65 -18.69
C ARG A 17 -0.39 -70.28 -19.71
N VAL A 18 0.90 -69.96 -19.55
CA VAL A 18 1.96 -70.88 -19.06
C VAL A 18 3.28 -70.08 -18.97
N ARG A 19 3.88 -70.04 -17.77
CA ARG A 19 5.30 -69.77 -17.45
C ARG A 19 6.00 -71.15 -17.23
N PRO A 20 7.32 -71.33 -16.95
CA PRO A 20 8.51 -70.43 -16.91
C PRO A 20 9.84 -71.12 -17.43
N GLN A 21 11.01 -70.52 -17.08
CA GLN A 21 12.39 -71.07 -16.95
C GLN A 21 13.33 -70.98 -18.18
N MET A 22 14.66 -70.76 -18.12
CA MET A 22 15.67 -70.29 -17.12
C MET A 22 17.03 -70.10 -17.86
N GLY A 23 17.98 -69.33 -17.29
CA GLY A 23 19.45 -69.41 -17.53
C GLY A 23 20.15 -68.04 -17.71
N ARG A 24 20.69 -67.39 -16.65
CA ARG A 24 22.09 -67.38 -16.09
C ARG A 24 23.16 -66.84 -17.07
N ALA A 25 24.14 -65.99 -16.75
CA ALA A 25 24.82 -65.49 -15.53
C ALA A 25 25.39 -64.06 -15.83
N VAL A 26 25.95 -63.20 -14.96
CA VAL A 26 27.03 -63.31 -13.96
C VAL A 26 26.99 -62.07 -13.03
N GLU A 27 27.30 -62.27 -11.75
CA GLU A 27 27.47 -61.29 -10.66
C GLU A 27 28.97 -61.19 -10.28
N VAL A 28 29.36 -60.23 -9.40
CA VAL A 28 30.44 -60.23 -8.37
C VAL A 28 31.19 -58.88 -8.37
N ARG A 29 31.47 -58.13 -7.28
CA ARG A 29 31.34 -58.16 -5.79
C ARG A 29 31.55 -56.69 -5.33
N GLY A 30 30.89 -56.11 -4.32
CA GLY A 30 31.01 -56.36 -2.87
C GLY A 30 32.17 -55.54 -2.23
N PRO A 31 32.18 -55.20 -0.91
CA PRO A 31 31.47 -55.97 0.14
C PRO A 31 30.99 -55.21 1.43
N VAL A 32 30.22 -55.98 2.23
CA VAL A 32 29.97 -55.98 3.71
C VAL A 32 29.10 -54.92 4.38
N GLY A 33 28.20 -55.39 5.26
CA GLY A 33 27.36 -54.58 6.16
C GLY A 33 27.32 -55.05 7.61
N TRP A 34 26.33 -54.47 8.33
CA TRP A 34 25.75 -54.80 9.66
C TRP A 34 26.58 -54.42 10.92
N PRO A 35 26.02 -54.39 12.16
CA PRO A 35 24.92 -53.54 12.69
C PRO A 35 25.15 -53.06 14.16
N PHE A 36 24.49 -52.00 14.69
CA PHE A 36 24.03 -51.90 16.12
C PHE A 36 23.55 -50.50 16.56
N ARG A 37 22.52 -50.53 17.44
CA ARG A 37 22.18 -49.77 18.68
C ARG A 37 22.52 -48.28 18.93
N ARG A 38 21.58 -47.70 19.70
CA ARG A 38 21.58 -46.43 20.44
C ARG A 38 22.87 -46.12 21.23
N ALA A 39 23.16 -44.82 21.31
CA ALA A 39 23.39 -44.00 22.51
C ALA A 39 24.69 -43.19 22.52
N SER A 40 24.54 -41.96 23.04
CA SER A 40 25.54 -41.04 23.62
C SER A 40 26.66 -40.50 22.72
N GLY A 41 26.71 -39.16 22.60
CA GLY A 41 27.90 -38.44 22.17
C GLY A 41 27.60 -37.00 21.75
N ARG A 42 27.68 -36.05 22.68
CA ARG A 42 27.92 -34.64 22.33
C ARG A 42 29.30 -34.52 21.68
N PRO A 43 29.47 -33.60 20.72
CA PRO A 43 30.58 -32.67 20.84
C PRO A 43 30.09 -31.22 20.71
N GLY A 44 30.57 -30.37 21.60
CA GLY A 44 30.32 -28.93 21.54
C GLY A 44 31.11 -28.28 20.41
N ALA A 45 30.49 -27.30 19.76
CA ALA A 45 31.18 -26.18 19.14
C ALA A 45 30.25 -24.97 19.17
N SER A 46 30.71 -23.94 19.87
CA SER A 46 30.10 -22.64 20.06
C SER A 46 30.06 -21.83 18.77
N ALA A 47 28.87 -21.39 18.36
CA ALA A 47 28.67 -20.17 17.56
C ALA A 47 27.24 -19.67 17.84
N GLY A 48 27.13 -18.39 18.22
CA GLY A 48 25.96 -17.77 18.87
C GLY A 48 24.62 -18.11 18.24
N THR A 49 23.78 -18.80 19.02
CA THR A 49 22.39 -19.10 18.71
C THR A 49 21.54 -17.85 18.89
N TRP A 50 20.94 -17.40 17.78
CA TRP A 50 19.70 -16.65 17.80
C TRP A 50 18.71 -17.37 18.72
N ALA A 51 18.11 -16.63 19.65
CA ALA A 51 17.06 -17.15 20.50
C ALA A 51 15.92 -17.69 19.62
N GLU A 52 15.87 -19.02 19.45
CA GLU A 52 14.70 -19.71 18.95
C GLU A 52 13.54 -19.41 19.91
N VAL A 53 12.65 -18.52 19.49
CA VAL A 53 11.32 -18.42 20.07
C VAL A 53 10.63 -19.74 19.77
N SER A 54 10.61 -20.63 20.76
CA SER A 54 9.89 -21.89 20.75
C SER A 54 8.40 -21.62 20.54
N VAL A 55 7.92 -21.90 19.34
CA VAL A 55 6.48 -21.97 19.05
C VAL A 55 5.97 -23.28 19.67
N PRO A 56 4.97 -23.25 20.58
CA PRO A 56 4.43 -24.48 21.14
C PRO A 56 3.84 -25.37 20.03
N ARG A 57 4.31 -26.62 19.97
CA ARG A 57 3.70 -27.67 19.15
C ARG A 57 2.57 -28.32 19.94
N ASP A 58 1.43 -27.63 20.02
CA ASP A 58 0.20 -28.25 20.53
C ASP A 58 -0.63 -28.75 19.35
N GLY A 59 -0.71 -30.09 19.24
CA GLY A 59 -1.54 -30.83 18.29
C GLY A 59 -3.02 -30.82 18.67
N GLY A 60 -3.62 -29.63 18.77
CA GLY A 60 -5.06 -29.43 18.94
C GLY A 60 -5.66 -28.80 17.69
N SER A 61 -6.75 -29.35 17.18
CA SER A 61 -7.51 -28.90 16.00
C SER A 61 -7.55 -27.38 15.86
N ALA A 62 -6.88 -26.87 14.82
CA ALA A 62 -6.83 -25.47 14.44
C ALA A 62 -8.22 -24.99 13.97
N VAL A 63 -9.11 -24.75 14.92
CA VAL A 63 -10.14 -23.73 14.73
C VAL A 63 -9.38 -22.41 14.83
N GLU A 64 -8.99 -21.88 13.67
CA GLU A 64 -8.31 -20.59 13.55
C GLU A 64 -9.09 -19.52 14.32
N ASP A 65 -8.54 -19.13 15.47
CA ASP A 65 -9.02 -18.02 16.29
C ASP A 65 -8.87 -16.73 15.47
N SER A 66 -9.91 -16.44 14.70
CA SER A 66 -10.06 -15.33 13.75
C SER A 66 -10.80 -14.15 14.40
N GLY A 67 -10.98 -14.21 15.72
CA GLY A 67 -11.68 -13.19 16.48
C GLY A 67 -10.91 -11.86 16.61
N PRO A 68 -11.60 -10.74 16.91
CA PRO A 68 -10.98 -9.42 17.08
C PRO A 68 -9.87 -9.39 18.14
N ARG A 69 -9.95 -10.27 19.15
CA ARG A 69 -8.95 -10.40 20.22
C ARG A 69 -7.65 -11.06 19.73
N ALA A 70 -7.74 -12.02 18.81
CA ALA A 70 -6.58 -12.62 18.17
C ALA A 70 -5.87 -11.62 17.24
N LEU A 71 -6.63 -10.74 16.57
CA LEU A 71 -6.08 -9.63 15.78
C LEU A 71 -5.26 -8.66 16.65
N VAL A 72 -5.77 -8.26 17.81
CA VAL A 72 -5.06 -7.39 18.76
C VAL A 72 -3.82 -8.04 19.35
N ARG A 73 -3.87 -9.35 19.64
CA ARG A 73 -2.71 -10.10 20.14
C ARG A 73 -1.62 -10.26 19.07
N ARG A 74 -1.99 -10.45 17.80
CA ARG A 74 -1.05 -10.51 16.66
C ARG A 74 -0.33 -9.18 16.40
N MET A 75 -0.98 -8.05 16.66
CA MET A 75 -0.37 -6.72 16.61
C MET A 75 0.72 -6.48 17.67
N ARG A 76 0.88 -7.35 18.68
CA ARG A 76 1.92 -7.21 19.72
C ARG A 76 3.18 -8.05 19.49
N VAL A 77 3.18 -8.95 18.50
CA VAL A 77 4.36 -9.81 18.16
C VAL A 77 5.15 -9.21 16.97
N VAL A 78 5.04 -7.90 16.79
CA VAL A 78 5.29 -7.21 15.52
C VAL A 78 6.78 -7.00 15.25
N ASN A 79 7.21 -7.51 14.09
CA ASN A 79 8.25 -7.00 13.21
C ASN A 79 9.02 -5.76 13.75
N PRO A 80 10.09 -5.96 14.55
CA PRO A 80 10.82 -4.88 15.21
C PRO A 80 11.30 -3.75 14.28
N PRO A 81 11.75 -4.04 13.03
CA PRO A 81 12.10 -3.00 12.07
C PRO A 81 10.95 -2.04 11.74
N MET A 82 9.71 -2.49 11.69
CA MET A 82 8.58 -1.58 11.41
C MET A 82 8.28 -0.65 12.58
N VAL A 83 8.50 -1.10 13.81
CA VAL A 83 8.48 -0.21 14.98
C VAL A 83 9.58 0.84 14.85
N ALA A 84 10.77 0.44 14.41
CA ALA A 84 11.86 1.38 14.15
C ALA A 84 11.48 2.44 13.09
N THR A 85 10.75 2.09 12.03
CA THR A 85 10.23 3.08 11.06
C THR A 85 9.36 4.15 11.72
N VAL A 86 8.44 3.74 12.60
CA VAL A 86 7.59 4.68 13.35
C VAL A 86 8.41 5.55 14.31
N LEU A 87 9.41 4.96 14.98
CA LEU A 87 10.31 5.70 15.88
C LEU A 87 11.18 6.72 15.12
N VAL A 88 11.73 6.35 13.96
CA VAL A 88 12.51 7.25 13.10
C VAL A 88 11.63 8.40 12.62
N ALA A 89 10.44 8.10 12.12
CA ALA A 89 9.47 9.13 11.73
C ALA A 89 9.10 10.04 12.92
N GLY A 90 8.90 9.47 14.11
CA GLY A 90 8.65 10.21 15.35
C GLY A 90 9.81 11.12 15.74
N ALA A 91 11.05 10.68 15.61
CA ALA A 91 12.24 11.50 15.87
C ALA A 91 12.31 12.71 14.92
N PHE A 92 12.06 12.50 13.63
CA PHE A 92 11.98 13.61 12.67
C PHE A 92 10.81 14.54 12.94
N LEU A 93 9.67 14.02 13.40
CA LEU A 93 8.53 14.84 13.80
C LEU A 93 8.91 15.74 14.97
N VAL A 94 9.54 15.18 16.01
CA VAL A 94 10.01 15.98 17.16
C VAL A 94 11.02 17.03 16.72
N ALA A 95 12.00 16.67 15.89
CA ALA A 95 12.98 17.63 15.35
C ALA A 95 12.30 18.76 14.57
N ALA A 96 11.30 18.44 13.75
CA ALA A 96 10.56 19.44 12.99
C ALA A 96 9.65 20.32 13.86
N LEU A 97 9.07 19.77 14.94
CA LEU A 97 8.30 20.56 15.91
C LEU A 97 9.20 21.51 16.70
N VAL A 98 10.40 21.07 17.09
CA VAL A 98 11.41 21.95 17.69
C VAL A 98 11.79 23.03 16.68
N GLY A 99 12.06 22.65 15.43
CA GLY A 99 12.33 23.59 14.33
C GLY A 99 11.22 24.63 14.16
N LEU A 100 9.95 24.24 14.21
CA LEU A 100 8.81 25.17 14.17
C LEU A 100 8.79 26.16 15.34
N ALA A 101 9.32 25.77 16.50
CA ALA A 101 9.36 26.62 17.68
C ALA A 101 10.55 27.60 17.67
N VAL A 102 11.68 27.22 17.06
CA VAL A 102 12.95 27.99 17.15
C VAL A 102 13.36 28.69 15.85
N ASP A 103 12.91 28.21 14.70
CA ASP A 103 13.30 28.73 13.39
C ASP A 103 12.11 29.46 12.73
N THR A 104 12.24 30.78 12.67
CA THR A 104 11.21 31.68 12.12
C THR A 104 11.29 31.82 10.61
N ARG A 105 12.24 31.16 9.92
CA ARG A 105 12.39 31.27 8.47
C ARG A 105 11.16 30.70 7.76
N THR A 106 10.82 31.35 6.66
CA THR A 106 9.76 30.90 5.76
C THR A 106 10.34 30.43 4.44
N ILE A 107 9.89 29.28 3.95
CA ILE A 107 10.21 28.73 2.64
C ILE A 107 8.89 28.63 1.88
N THR A 108 8.81 29.28 0.71
CA THR A 108 7.59 29.27 -0.12
C THR A 108 6.32 29.66 0.64
N GLY A 109 6.40 30.75 1.43
CA GLY A 109 5.26 31.30 2.17
C GLY A 109 4.85 30.53 3.45
N GLN A 110 5.62 29.53 3.88
CA GLN A 110 5.33 28.75 5.09
C GLN A 110 6.53 28.60 6.01
N PRO A 111 6.32 28.38 7.33
CA PRO A 111 7.41 28.06 8.25
C PRO A 111 8.25 26.89 7.72
N ALA A 112 9.58 27.04 7.72
CA ALA A 112 10.53 26.11 7.07
C ALA A 112 10.31 24.65 7.49
N TRP A 113 10.02 24.43 8.77
CA TRP A 113 9.86 23.10 9.36
C TRP A 113 8.46 22.51 9.27
N ALA A 114 7.48 23.27 8.76
CA ALA A 114 6.11 22.82 8.65
C ALA A 114 5.98 21.64 7.68
N LYS A 115 6.71 21.66 6.56
CA LYS A 115 6.71 20.55 5.60
C LYS A 115 7.35 19.28 6.19
N PRO A 116 8.57 19.31 6.76
CA PRO A 116 9.15 18.17 7.48
C PRO A 116 8.21 17.57 8.53
N ALA A 117 7.52 18.40 9.34
CA ALA A 117 6.60 17.90 10.36
C ALA A 117 5.45 17.06 9.77
N ARG A 118 4.81 17.56 8.70
CA ARG A 118 3.70 16.84 8.04
C ARG A 118 4.17 15.54 7.39
N PHE A 119 5.35 15.56 6.77
CA PHE A 119 5.92 14.38 6.13
C PHE A 119 6.28 13.33 7.17
N ALA A 120 6.95 13.72 8.26
CA ALA A 120 7.27 12.84 9.37
C ALA A 120 6.01 12.23 10.01
N PHE A 121 4.96 13.01 10.23
CA PHE A 121 3.67 12.51 10.71
C PHE A 121 3.06 11.48 9.74
N SER A 122 3.05 11.78 8.44
CA SER A 122 2.52 10.88 7.42
C SER A 122 3.30 9.56 7.33
N PHE A 123 4.64 9.61 7.38
CA PHE A 123 5.48 8.42 7.43
C PHE A 123 5.25 7.59 8.70
N GLY A 124 5.01 8.22 9.84
CA GLY A 124 4.62 7.54 11.07
C GLY A 124 3.30 6.78 10.91
N LEU A 125 2.28 7.43 10.35
CA LEU A 125 0.98 6.80 10.07
C LEU A 125 1.10 5.67 9.04
N PHE A 126 1.94 5.85 8.01
CA PHE A 126 2.25 4.81 7.03
C PHE A 126 2.94 3.61 7.69
N GLY A 127 3.91 3.84 8.57
CA GLY A 127 4.58 2.79 9.35
C GLY A 127 3.59 1.99 10.21
N VAL A 128 2.68 2.66 10.93
CA VAL A 128 1.60 2.00 11.70
C VAL A 128 0.68 1.18 10.78
N THR A 129 0.35 1.71 9.61
CA THR A 129 -0.48 1.00 8.62
C THR A 129 0.23 -0.26 8.12
N LEU A 130 1.52 -0.18 7.78
CA LEU A 130 2.30 -1.34 7.34
C LEU A 130 2.49 -2.38 8.45
N ILE A 131 2.73 -1.97 9.69
CA ILE A 131 2.76 -2.87 10.86
C ILE A 131 1.50 -3.73 10.88
N TRP A 132 0.35 -3.08 10.76
CA TRP A 132 -0.94 -3.75 10.77
C TRP A 132 -1.12 -4.67 9.55
N LEU A 133 -0.82 -4.20 8.35
CA LEU A 133 -0.97 -4.99 7.12
C LEU A 133 -0.02 -6.21 7.07
N MET A 134 1.24 -6.03 7.43
CA MET A 134 2.24 -7.10 7.41
C MET A 134 1.92 -8.21 8.42
N SER A 135 1.13 -7.93 9.48
CA SER A 135 0.67 -8.94 10.43
C SER A 135 -0.21 -10.03 9.79
N PHE A 136 -0.78 -9.75 8.62
CA PHE A 136 -1.59 -10.70 7.84
C PHE A 136 -0.77 -11.48 6.80
N VAL A 137 0.47 -11.09 6.51
CA VAL A 137 1.32 -11.76 5.52
C VAL A 137 1.91 -13.05 6.12
N ARG A 138 1.52 -14.21 5.58
CA ARG A 138 2.01 -15.53 6.02
C ARG A 138 3.02 -16.11 5.02
N GLY A 139 4.02 -16.85 5.50
CA GLY A 139 4.95 -17.63 4.66
C GLY A 139 6.08 -16.84 3.99
N HIS A 140 6.16 -15.52 4.17
CA HIS A 140 7.11 -14.65 3.47
C HIS A 140 8.07 -13.90 4.41
N GLY A 141 8.47 -14.51 5.53
CA GLY A 141 9.20 -13.84 6.63
C GLY A 141 10.49 -13.12 6.19
N ARG A 142 11.29 -13.71 5.29
CA ARG A 142 12.51 -13.07 4.75
C ARG A 142 12.19 -11.81 3.96
N LEU A 143 11.20 -11.87 3.07
CA LEU A 143 10.78 -10.73 2.26
C LEU A 143 10.20 -9.62 3.14
N VAL A 144 9.35 -9.96 4.11
CA VAL A 144 8.81 -9.01 5.10
C VAL A 144 9.95 -8.33 5.85
N SER A 145 10.95 -9.08 6.33
CA SER A 145 12.12 -8.51 7.02
C SER A 145 12.91 -7.53 6.13
N VAL A 146 13.22 -7.92 4.89
CA VAL A 146 13.92 -7.07 3.93
C VAL A 146 13.13 -5.79 3.68
N MET A 147 11.85 -5.90 3.29
CA MET A 147 10.98 -4.74 3.07
C MET A 147 10.92 -3.82 4.28
N SER A 148 10.94 -4.39 5.49
CA SER A 148 10.82 -3.62 6.71
C SER A 148 12.07 -2.81 7.01
N TRP A 149 13.25 -3.41 6.88
CA TRP A 149 14.51 -2.68 6.98
C TRP A 149 14.69 -1.66 5.87
N THR A 150 14.30 -1.99 4.64
CA THR A 150 14.31 -1.05 3.52
C THR A 150 13.42 0.15 3.82
N ALA A 151 12.22 -0.04 4.38
CA ALA A 151 11.35 1.08 4.74
C ALA A 151 11.96 1.98 5.82
N VAL A 152 12.67 1.43 6.81
CA VAL A 152 13.42 2.21 7.80
C VAL A 152 14.42 3.13 7.09
N VAL A 153 15.22 2.57 6.17
CA VAL A 153 16.21 3.34 5.40
C VAL A 153 15.54 4.42 4.56
N CYS A 154 14.48 4.08 3.82
CA CYS A 154 13.77 5.05 2.98
C CYS A 154 13.18 6.20 3.81
N VAL A 155 12.54 5.92 4.95
CA VAL A 155 12.01 6.97 5.84
C VAL A 155 13.14 7.81 6.45
N ALA A 156 14.30 7.21 6.75
CA ALA A 156 15.46 7.97 7.20
C ALA A 156 16.01 8.90 6.11
N VAL A 157 16.07 8.43 4.85
CA VAL A 157 16.49 9.25 3.68
C VAL A 157 15.53 10.41 3.46
N GLU A 158 14.22 10.15 3.44
CA GLU A 158 13.18 11.16 3.29
C GLU A 158 13.19 12.19 4.42
N GLY A 159 13.26 11.71 5.66
CA GLY A 159 13.34 12.55 6.85
C GLY A 159 14.56 13.46 6.81
N THR A 160 15.75 12.87 6.56
CA THR A 160 17.01 13.60 6.50
C THR A 160 17.01 14.63 5.38
N GLY A 161 16.60 14.25 4.17
CA GLY A 161 16.55 15.16 3.02
C GLY A 161 15.58 16.32 3.27
N GLY A 162 14.41 16.04 3.85
CA GLY A 162 13.43 17.07 4.20
C GLY A 162 13.94 18.04 5.26
N THR A 163 14.50 17.54 6.37
CA THR A 163 15.04 18.40 7.44
C THR A 163 16.31 19.12 7.04
N TRP A 164 17.16 18.51 6.21
CA TRP A 164 18.34 19.17 5.65
C TRP A 164 17.91 20.37 4.79
N ALA A 165 16.96 20.18 3.87
CA ALA A 165 16.47 21.28 3.05
C ALA A 165 15.86 22.41 3.89
N ALA A 166 15.10 22.07 4.95
CA ALA A 166 14.57 23.07 5.88
C ALA A 166 15.68 23.83 6.62
N ALA A 167 16.71 23.12 7.09
CA ALA A 167 17.86 23.74 7.77
C ALA A 167 18.63 24.71 6.87
N GLU A 168 18.74 24.40 5.57
CA GLU A 168 19.33 25.28 4.55
C GLU A 168 18.41 26.43 4.11
N GLY A 169 17.13 26.44 4.51
CA GLY A 169 16.18 27.44 4.04
C GLY A 169 15.78 27.25 2.57
N THR A 170 15.84 26.03 2.04
CA THR A 170 15.57 25.72 0.62
C THR A 170 14.45 24.69 0.43
N THR A 171 13.98 24.55 -0.81
CA THR A 171 12.93 23.59 -1.15
C THR A 171 13.48 22.17 -1.23
N SER A 172 12.76 21.20 -0.64
CA SER A 172 13.20 19.80 -0.63
C SER A 172 12.97 19.04 -1.94
N HIS A 173 11.96 19.43 -2.74
CA HIS A 173 11.47 18.63 -3.87
C HIS A 173 11.48 19.32 -5.23
N PHE A 174 12.13 20.47 -5.38
CA PHE A 174 12.23 21.15 -6.69
C PHE A 174 13.61 21.77 -6.95
N ASN A 175 14.53 21.71 -6.01
CA ASN A 175 15.82 22.40 -6.11
C ASN A 175 16.86 21.51 -6.83
N PHE A 176 17.23 21.91 -8.05
CA PHE A 176 18.27 21.30 -8.87
C PHE A 176 19.46 22.25 -9.11
N SER A 177 19.56 23.32 -8.33
CA SER A 177 20.57 24.38 -8.51
C SER A 177 22.02 23.91 -8.28
N THR A 178 22.22 22.78 -7.58
CA THR A 178 23.53 22.20 -7.28
C THR A 178 23.50 20.68 -7.37
N VAL A 179 24.65 20.04 -7.59
CA VAL A 179 24.78 18.57 -7.57
C VAL A 179 24.31 17.97 -6.23
N VAL A 180 24.59 18.66 -5.12
CA VAL A 180 24.13 18.25 -3.78
C VAL A 180 22.61 18.28 -3.69
N SER A 181 21.97 19.36 -4.14
CA SER A 181 20.51 19.47 -4.12
C SER A 181 19.84 18.45 -5.06
N ALA A 182 20.41 18.25 -6.26
CA ALA A 182 19.95 17.26 -7.22
C ALA A 182 20.09 15.81 -6.70
N THR A 183 21.18 15.51 -6.00
CA THR A 183 21.39 14.19 -5.38
C THR A 183 20.43 13.97 -4.21
N ARG A 184 20.18 14.99 -3.39
CA ARG A 184 19.19 14.95 -2.30
C ARG A 184 17.79 14.63 -2.83
N ILE A 185 17.29 15.40 -3.81
CA ILE A 185 15.97 15.14 -4.38
C ILE A 185 15.91 13.77 -5.07
N GLY A 186 16.95 13.38 -5.82
CA GLY A 186 17.01 12.05 -6.44
C GLY A 186 16.91 10.91 -5.43
N ALA A 187 17.65 11.01 -4.32
CA ALA A 187 17.60 10.03 -3.23
C ALA A 187 16.21 9.95 -2.58
N MET A 188 15.56 11.11 -2.34
CA MET A 188 14.20 11.17 -1.81
C MET A 188 13.20 10.53 -2.78
N LEU A 189 13.18 10.94 -4.06
CA LEU A 189 12.27 10.36 -5.06
C LEU A 189 12.40 8.83 -5.18
N VAL A 190 13.63 8.31 -5.16
CA VAL A 190 13.88 6.86 -5.13
C VAL A 190 13.34 6.23 -3.85
N ALA A 191 13.58 6.84 -2.68
CA ALA A 191 13.06 6.34 -1.41
C ALA A 191 11.52 6.30 -1.38
N SER A 192 10.85 7.36 -1.82
CA SER A 192 9.39 7.41 -1.99
C SER A 192 8.88 6.31 -2.93
N LEU A 193 9.53 6.09 -4.08
CA LEU A 193 9.15 5.03 -5.00
C LEU A 193 9.31 3.64 -4.38
N VAL A 194 10.39 3.41 -3.64
CA VAL A 194 10.61 2.14 -2.94
C VAL A 194 9.57 1.91 -1.84
N LEU A 195 9.18 2.93 -1.08
CA LEU A 195 8.09 2.83 -0.10
C LEU A 195 6.75 2.49 -0.75
N LEU A 196 6.44 3.09 -1.90
CA LEU A 196 5.28 2.72 -2.71
C LEU A 196 5.34 1.25 -3.14
N LEU A 197 6.49 0.79 -3.63
CA LEU A 197 6.70 -0.60 -4.04
C LEU A 197 6.54 -1.58 -2.85
N ILE A 198 7.05 -1.23 -1.67
CA ILE A 198 6.85 -2.02 -0.44
C ILE A 198 5.35 -2.13 -0.11
N GLY A 199 4.61 -1.01 -0.20
CA GLY A 199 3.16 -1.02 -0.04
C GLY A 199 2.48 -1.94 -1.05
N LEU A 200 2.81 -1.79 -2.34
CA LEU A 200 2.30 -2.59 -3.47
C LEU A 200 2.55 -4.08 -3.27
N VAL A 201 3.78 -4.47 -2.95
CA VAL A 201 4.16 -5.87 -2.69
C VAL A 201 3.43 -6.39 -1.45
N THR A 202 3.35 -5.61 -0.37
CA THR A 202 2.64 -6.02 0.85
C THR A 202 1.19 -6.37 0.55
N VAL A 203 0.46 -5.49 -0.12
CA VAL A 203 -0.93 -5.78 -0.49
C VAL A 203 -1.01 -6.90 -1.51
N PHE A 204 -0.14 -6.98 -2.52
CA PHE A 204 -0.13 -8.10 -3.45
C PHE A 204 0.00 -9.46 -2.74
N LEU A 205 0.87 -9.58 -1.75
CA LEU A 205 0.99 -10.78 -0.91
C LEU A 205 -0.30 -11.05 -0.13
N LEU A 206 -0.96 -10.01 0.37
CA LEU A 206 -2.29 -10.13 0.99
C LEU A 206 -3.36 -10.57 -0.02
N LEU A 207 -3.28 -10.16 -1.28
CA LEU A 207 -4.21 -10.59 -2.34
C LEU A 207 -4.01 -12.04 -2.77
N ARG A 208 -2.77 -12.54 -2.72
CA ARG A 208 -2.42 -13.94 -2.97
C ARG A 208 -2.89 -14.84 -1.82
N GLY A 209 -2.89 -14.32 -0.60
CA GLY A 209 -3.48 -14.97 0.56
C GLY A 209 -5.01 -14.92 0.55
N ARG A 210 -5.64 -15.84 1.30
CA ARG A 210 -7.07 -15.71 1.62
C ARG A 210 -7.20 -14.72 2.78
N VAL A 211 -7.53 -13.46 2.47
CA VAL A 211 -7.92 -12.46 3.46
C VAL A 211 -9.41 -12.57 3.69
N GLU A 212 -9.79 -13.16 4.82
CA GLU A 212 -11.15 -13.11 5.33
C GLU A 212 -11.26 -11.97 6.35
N PRO A 213 -12.31 -11.13 6.28
CA PRO A 213 -13.51 -11.23 5.43
C PRO A 213 -13.38 -10.56 4.04
N PRO A 214 -14.29 -10.85 3.07
CA PRO A 214 -14.20 -10.35 1.70
C PRO A 214 -14.23 -8.82 1.56
N ALA A 215 -14.94 -8.14 2.46
CA ALA A 215 -15.01 -6.67 2.48
C ALA A 215 -13.63 -6.06 2.78
N LEU A 216 -12.87 -6.64 3.72
CA LEU A 216 -11.52 -6.21 4.02
C LEU A 216 -10.58 -6.47 2.83
N ALA A 217 -10.71 -7.63 2.17
CA ALA A 217 -9.92 -7.93 0.98
C ALA A 217 -10.17 -6.92 -0.16
N TRP A 218 -11.42 -6.54 -0.41
CA TRP A 218 -11.74 -5.51 -1.40
C TRP A 218 -11.28 -4.11 -0.98
N ALA A 219 -11.33 -3.78 0.31
CA ALA A 219 -10.84 -2.50 0.81
C ALA A 219 -9.34 -2.32 0.53
N LEU A 220 -8.56 -3.38 0.73
CA LEU A 220 -7.14 -3.41 0.39
C LEU A 220 -6.89 -3.22 -1.11
N ARG A 221 -7.64 -3.95 -1.96
CA ARG A 221 -7.51 -3.86 -3.43
C ARG A 221 -7.82 -2.45 -3.94
N LEU A 222 -8.97 -1.91 -3.56
CA LEU A 222 -9.41 -0.60 -4.05
C LEU A 222 -8.55 0.52 -3.48
N GLY A 223 -8.19 0.45 -2.19
CA GLY A 223 -7.29 1.43 -1.58
C GLY A 223 -5.91 1.47 -2.24
N MET A 224 -5.40 0.30 -2.64
CA MET A 224 -4.17 0.21 -3.42
C MET A 224 -4.30 0.88 -4.78
N VAL A 225 -5.34 0.54 -5.54
CA VAL A 225 -5.57 1.14 -6.87
C VAL A 225 -5.63 2.66 -6.78
N VAL A 226 -6.40 3.20 -5.84
CA VAL A 226 -6.52 4.67 -5.67
C VAL A 226 -5.18 5.29 -5.27
N THR A 227 -4.46 4.68 -4.33
CA THR A 227 -3.15 5.18 -3.87
C THR A 227 -2.12 5.17 -5.01
N THR A 228 -2.06 4.09 -5.79
CA THR A 228 -1.13 3.98 -6.92
C THR A 228 -1.44 4.99 -8.02
N LEU A 229 -2.72 5.16 -8.38
CA LEU A 229 -3.12 6.17 -9.36
C LEU A 229 -2.82 7.60 -8.87
N SER A 230 -3.01 7.86 -7.58
CA SER A 230 -2.65 9.13 -6.95
C SER A 230 -1.13 9.38 -6.96
N MET A 231 -0.32 8.34 -6.77
CA MET A 231 1.14 8.41 -6.90
C MET A 231 1.58 8.71 -8.32
N VAL A 232 0.93 8.10 -9.33
CA VAL A 232 1.18 8.45 -10.73
C VAL A 232 0.86 9.91 -11.00
N ALA A 233 -0.21 10.44 -10.41
CA ALA A 233 -0.58 11.86 -10.55
C ALA A 233 0.46 12.83 -9.92
N VAL A 234 1.32 12.38 -9.00
CA VAL A 234 2.45 13.20 -8.48
C VAL A 234 3.41 13.61 -9.59
N TYR A 235 3.48 12.82 -10.67
CA TYR A 235 4.30 13.18 -11.83
C TYR A 235 3.95 14.57 -12.37
N LEU A 236 2.71 15.01 -12.22
CA LEU A 236 2.25 16.35 -12.63
C LEU A 236 2.88 17.48 -11.82
N MET A 237 3.42 17.20 -10.63
CA MET A 237 4.08 18.18 -9.75
C MET A 237 5.55 18.38 -10.08
N VAL A 238 6.20 17.36 -10.66
CA VAL A 238 7.64 17.36 -10.95
C VAL A 238 7.95 17.75 -12.40
N GLN A 239 6.92 18.01 -13.21
CA GLN A 239 7.06 18.59 -14.55
C GLN A 239 7.37 20.08 -14.48
N SER A 240 8.19 20.56 -15.41
CA SER A 240 8.37 21.99 -15.62
C SER A 240 7.04 22.66 -15.96
N THR A 241 6.81 23.82 -15.37
CA THR A 241 5.69 24.69 -15.76
C THR A 241 6.06 25.48 -17.02
N PRO A 242 5.07 25.91 -17.84
CA PRO A 242 5.34 26.75 -19.01
C PRO A 242 6.13 28.03 -18.67
N ALA A 243 5.93 28.59 -17.47
CA ALA A 243 6.67 29.75 -17.00
C ALA A 243 8.14 29.44 -16.68
N GLN A 244 8.42 28.25 -16.13
CA GLN A 244 9.79 27.79 -15.89
C GLN A 244 10.51 27.53 -17.22
N GLU A 245 9.84 26.90 -18.19
CA GLU A 245 10.42 26.65 -19.53
C GLU A 245 10.74 27.94 -20.28
N ALA A 246 9.83 28.92 -20.22
CA ALA A 246 10.06 30.23 -20.83
C ALA A 246 11.20 31.03 -20.15
N ALA A 247 11.49 30.73 -18.88
CA ALA A 247 12.55 31.37 -18.10
C ALA A 247 13.87 30.57 -18.06
N ALA A 248 13.94 29.43 -18.75
CA ALA A 248 15.13 28.60 -18.77
C ALA A 248 16.34 29.32 -19.40
N ASP A 249 17.53 29.15 -18.83
CA ASP A 249 18.77 29.65 -19.44
C ASP A 249 19.00 28.90 -20.78
N PRO A 250 18.97 29.58 -21.94
CA PRO A 250 19.09 28.94 -23.24
C PRO A 250 20.52 28.51 -23.57
N ARG A 251 21.51 28.87 -22.74
CA ARG A 251 22.91 28.53 -22.97
C ARG A 251 23.16 27.01 -22.96
N PRO A 252 23.85 26.44 -23.96
CA PRO A 252 24.19 25.01 -23.98
C PRO A 252 25.08 24.55 -22.81
N ASP A 253 25.86 25.47 -22.23
CA ASP A 253 26.74 25.26 -21.10
C ASP A 253 26.11 25.65 -19.75
N SER A 254 24.79 25.85 -19.71
CA SER A 254 24.07 26.12 -18.47
C SER A 254 24.43 25.07 -17.40
N PRO A 255 24.78 25.49 -16.17
CA PRO A 255 25.07 24.56 -15.07
C PRO A 255 23.80 23.86 -14.55
N TYR A 256 22.61 24.26 -15.02
CA TYR A 256 21.33 23.76 -14.54
C TYR A 256 20.72 22.74 -15.49
N LEU A 257 20.11 21.70 -14.91
CA LEU A 257 19.38 20.69 -15.67
C LEU A 257 18.24 21.35 -16.47
N GLY A 258 18.28 21.22 -17.80
CA GLY A 258 17.29 21.85 -18.68
C GLY A 258 17.26 23.38 -18.61
N GLY A 259 18.35 24.03 -18.20
CA GLY A 259 18.41 25.49 -18.06
C GLY A 259 17.72 26.05 -16.82
N MET A 260 17.20 25.20 -15.93
CA MET A 260 16.33 25.61 -14.82
C MET A 260 16.87 25.15 -13.45
N PRO A 261 17.14 26.08 -12.50
CA PRO A 261 17.57 25.70 -11.15
C PRO A 261 16.45 25.09 -10.31
N TYR A 262 15.18 25.35 -10.67
CA TYR A 262 14.01 24.79 -10.02
C TYR A 262 13.03 24.22 -11.05
N ILE A 263 12.65 22.96 -10.89
CA ILE A 263 11.77 22.23 -11.82
C ILE A 263 10.61 21.66 -11.01
N GLY A 264 9.38 21.89 -11.46
CA GLY A 264 8.18 21.48 -10.74
C GLY A 264 7.55 22.60 -9.91
N ALA A 265 6.31 22.35 -9.50
CA ALA A 265 5.53 23.23 -8.62
C ALA A 265 4.41 22.44 -7.95
N HIS A 266 4.00 22.87 -6.74
CA HIS A 266 2.75 22.36 -6.16
C HIS A 266 1.53 23.04 -6.79
N THR A 267 1.66 24.34 -7.05
CA THR A 267 0.58 25.22 -7.51
C THR A 267 0.45 25.22 -9.04
N VAL A 268 -0.78 25.28 -9.55
CA VAL A 268 -1.12 25.39 -10.97
C VAL A 268 -1.75 26.76 -11.24
N GLY A 269 -1.18 27.49 -12.20
CA GLY A 269 -1.58 28.84 -12.58
C GLY A 269 -0.66 29.89 -11.95
N PRO A 270 -0.90 30.32 -10.69
CA PRO A 270 -0.02 31.25 -9.99
C PRO A 270 1.37 30.67 -9.64
N PRO A 271 2.36 31.52 -9.32
CA PRO A 271 3.65 31.09 -8.78
C PRO A 271 3.52 30.26 -7.49
N ASP A 272 4.39 29.28 -7.32
CA ASP A 272 4.40 28.44 -6.11
C ASP A 272 4.85 29.24 -4.87
N GLY A 273 4.29 28.92 -3.72
CA GLY A 273 4.57 29.61 -2.46
C GLY A 273 3.79 30.91 -2.21
N GLY A 274 2.75 31.16 -3.03
CA GLY A 274 1.75 32.19 -2.76
C GLY A 274 0.81 31.87 -1.57
N PRO A 275 -0.27 32.64 -1.39
CA PRO A 275 -1.23 32.44 -0.31
C PRO A 275 -1.79 31.01 -0.25
N GLY A 276 -1.81 30.43 0.94
CA GLY A 276 -2.28 29.06 1.16
C GLY A 276 -2.99 28.87 2.50
N MET A 277 -3.68 27.74 2.63
CA MET A 277 -4.38 27.36 3.86
C MET A 277 -3.42 27.28 5.06
N SER A 278 -3.89 27.69 6.24
CA SER A 278 -3.05 27.75 7.46
C SER A 278 -2.36 26.43 7.83
N VAL A 279 -3.06 25.30 7.67
CA VAL A 279 -2.55 23.98 8.09
C VAL A 279 -1.93 23.21 6.94
N SER A 280 -2.52 23.14 5.75
CA SER A 280 -2.00 22.32 4.64
C SER A 280 -1.11 23.09 3.67
N ASN A 281 -1.18 24.42 3.72
CA ASN A 281 -0.65 25.32 2.70
C ASN A 281 -1.14 25.03 1.28
N PHE A 282 -2.31 24.40 1.11
CA PHE A 282 -2.90 24.28 -0.21
C PHE A 282 -3.22 25.68 -0.75
N SER A 283 -2.91 25.92 -2.02
CA SER A 283 -3.11 27.23 -2.65
C SER A 283 -4.56 27.68 -2.54
N THR A 284 -4.77 28.92 -2.10
CA THR A 284 -6.09 29.56 -2.05
C THR A 284 -6.36 30.44 -3.26
N VAL A 285 -5.37 30.57 -4.16
CA VAL A 285 -5.42 31.46 -5.34
C VAL A 285 -5.31 30.71 -6.66
N GLY A 286 -4.94 29.42 -6.65
CA GLY A 286 -4.79 28.60 -7.83
C GLY A 286 -4.94 27.12 -7.54
N GLY A 287 -4.82 26.28 -8.56
CA GLY A 287 -4.89 24.83 -8.44
C GLY A 287 -3.72 24.29 -7.61
N ASP A 288 -3.89 23.14 -6.99
CA ASP A 288 -2.84 22.55 -6.16
C ASP A 288 -2.85 21.03 -6.22
N TRP A 289 -1.77 20.48 -6.78
CA TRP A 289 -1.61 19.03 -6.95
C TRP A 289 -1.46 18.27 -5.64
N ARG A 290 -1.10 18.93 -4.54
CA ARG A 290 -1.03 18.30 -3.21
C ARG A 290 -2.41 17.82 -2.76
N VAL A 291 -3.49 18.44 -3.21
CA VAL A 291 -4.86 18.11 -2.81
C VAL A 291 -5.28 16.72 -3.30
N PRO A 292 -5.30 16.42 -4.62
CA PRO A 292 -5.61 15.08 -5.11
C PRO A 292 -4.59 14.04 -4.67
N HIS A 293 -3.32 14.43 -4.52
CA HIS A 293 -2.31 13.55 -3.95
C HIS A 293 -2.67 13.13 -2.53
N PHE A 294 -2.89 14.09 -1.62
CA PHE A 294 -3.25 13.83 -0.23
C PHE A 294 -4.49 12.93 -0.12
N VAL A 295 -5.56 13.24 -0.84
CA VAL A 295 -6.79 12.45 -0.80
C VAL A 295 -6.57 11.02 -1.32
N GLY A 296 -5.87 10.90 -2.46
CA GLY A 296 -5.68 9.60 -3.10
C GLY A 296 -4.76 8.68 -2.30
N VAL A 297 -3.67 9.19 -1.73
CA VAL A 297 -2.74 8.36 -0.93
C VAL A 297 -3.33 7.93 0.40
N HIS A 298 -4.20 8.75 0.99
CA HIS A 298 -4.86 8.42 2.26
C HIS A 298 -6.09 7.52 2.07
N SER A 299 -6.52 7.28 0.83
CA SER A 299 -7.65 6.40 0.52
C SER A 299 -7.40 4.95 0.95
N LEU A 300 -6.15 4.49 0.96
CA LEU A 300 -5.82 3.16 1.49
C LEU A 300 -6.17 3.04 2.97
N GLN A 301 -5.75 4.00 3.80
CA GLN A 301 -6.03 4.00 5.25
C GLN A 301 -7.54 4.09 5.51
N VAL A 302 -8.24 4.98 4.80
CA VAL A 302 -9.68 5.16 4.92
C VAL A 302 -10.44 3.88 4.56
N LEU A 303 -10.11 3.25 3.43
CA LEU A 303 -10.78 2.03 2.98
C LEU A 303 -10.45 0.85 3.88
N CYS A 304 -9.20 0.70 4.30
CA CYS A 304 -8.80 -0.32 5.27
C CYS A 304 -9.60 -0.20 6.58
N LEU A 305 -9.69 1.01 7.12
CA LEU A 305 -10.45 1.29 8.33
C LEU A 305 -11.93 1.00 8.12
N LEU A 306 -12.51 1.42 6.99
CA LEU A 306 -13.90 1.11 6.64
C LEU A 306 -14.13 -0.40 6.55
N GLY A 307 -13.26 -1.15 5.88
CA GLY A 307 -13.36 -2.61 5.76
C GLY A 307 -13.30 -3.31 7.13
N LEU A 308 -12.45 -2.82 8.03
CA LEU A 308 -12.37 -3.28 9.42
C LEU A 308 -13.64 -2.93 10.20
N LEU A 309 -14.11 -1.68 10.13
CA LEU A 309 -15.32 -1.22 10.80
C LEU A 309 -16.56 -1.97 10.31
N LEU A 310 -16.67 -2.27 9.03
CA LEU A 310 -17.76 -3.08 8.47
C LEU A 310 -17.66 -4.55 8.89
N THR A 311 -16.45 -5.05 9.10
CA THR A 311 -16.22 -6.40 9.65
C THR A 311 -16.73 -6.51 11.09
N LEU A 312 -16.36 -5.53 11.92
CA LEU A 312 -16.74 -5.43 13.33
C LEU A 312 -18.17 -4.89 13.54
N GLY A 313 -18.72 -4.27 12.50
CA GLY A 313 -19.90 -3.44 12.56
C GLY A 313 -21.22 -4.20 12.60
N PRO A 314 -22.32 -3.51 12.28
CA PRO A 314 -23.66 -3.99 12.52
C PRO A 314 -23.87 -5.39 11.97
N ARG A 315 -24.38 -6.28 12.83
CA ARG A 315 -24.78 -7.62 12.40
C ARG A 315 -25.80 -7.55 11.26
N MET A 316 -26.53 -6.43 11.12
CA MET A 316 -27.52 -6.22 10.06
C MET A 316 -26.99 -6.40 8.62
N LEU A 317 -25.71 -6.07 8.41
CA LEU A 317 -25.09 -6.13 7.09
C LEU A 317 -24.51 -7.52 6.82
N GLY A 318 -25.13 -8.25 5.89
CA GLY A 318 -24.54 -9.48 5.34
C GLY A 318 -23.25 -9.24 4.54
N PRO A 319 -22.46 -10.27 4.21
CA PRO A 319 -21.17 -10.13 3.51
C PRO A 319 -21.26 -9.33 2.19
N ARG A 320 -22.32 -9.54 1.40
CA ARG A 320 -22.55 -8.81 0.14
C ARG A 320 -22.74 -7.30 0.37
N HIS A 321 -23.51 -6.90 1.39
CA HIS A 321 -23.72 -5.50 1.72
C HIS A 321 -22.41 -4.82 2.14
N ARG A 322 -21.60 -5.49 2.98
CA ARG A 322 -20.30 -4.98 3.43
C ARG A 322 -19.36 -4.75 2.25
N THR A 323 -19.27 -5.73 1.34
CA THR A 323 -18.47 -5.61 0.11
C THR A 323 -18.99 -4.50 -0.79
N ALA A 324 -20.31 -4.37 -0.96
CA ALA A 324 -20.90 -3.28 -1.76
C ALA A 324 -20.54 -1.89 -1.20
N LEU A 325 -20.61 -1.70 0.11
CA LEU A 325 -20.21 -0.44 0.76
C LEU A 325 -18.72 -0.11 0.54
N VAL A 326 -17.86 -1.12 0.56
CA VAL A 326 -16.43 -0.94 0.25
C VAL A 326 -16.21 -0.55 -1.20
N TRP A 327 -16.96 -1.15 -2.14
CA TRP A 327 -16.91 -0.75 -3.56
C TRP A 327 -17.42 0.67 -3.80
N ILE A 328 -18.52 1.04 -3.16
CA ILE A 328 -19.06 2.41 -3.23
C ILE A 328 -18.03 3.40 -2.69
N ALA A 329 -17.43 3.12 -1.53
CA ALA A 329 -16.40 3.98 -0.95
C ALA A 329 -15.14 4.03 -1.84
N GLY A 330 -14.68 2.89 -2.38
CA GLY A 330 -13.50 2.84 -3.25
C GLY A 330 -13.70 3.60 -4.55
N GLY A 331 -14.86 3.42 -5.21
CA GLY A 331 -15.25 4.20 -6.38
C GLY A 331 -15.39 5.68 -6.06
N GLY A 332 -15.96 6.02 -4.90
CA GLY A 332 -16.06 7.40 -4.40
C GLY A 332 -14.70 8.05 -4.18
N CYS A 333 -13.76 7.37 -3.53
CA CYS A 333 -12.38 7.84 -3.34
C CYS A 333 -11.65 8.05 -4.68
N LEU A 334 -11.81 7.12 -5.62
CA LEU A 334 -11.22 7.22 -6.95
C LEU A 334 -11.78 8.42 -7.72
N ALA A 335 -13.11 8.55 -7.75
CA ALA A 335 -13.78 9.66 -8.43
C ALA A 335 -13.46 11.00 -7.78
N LEU A 336 -13.42 11.07 -6.45
CA LEU A 336 -13.03 12.28 -5.72
C LEU A 336 -11.60 12.70 -6.08
N THR A 337 -10.66 11.75 -6.08
CA THR A 337 -9.29 12.00 -6.51
C THR A 337 -9.26 12.53 -7.95
N GLY A 338 -10.02 11.93 -8.87
CA GLY A 338 -10.12 12.38 -10.26
C GLY A 338 -10.69 13.79 -10.41
N VAL A 339 -11.79 14.11 -9.71
CA VAL A 339 -12.40 15.45 -9.73
C VAL A 339 -11.43 16.49 -9.16
N LEU A 340 -10.71 16.18 -8.09
CA LEU A 340 -9.71 17.07 -7.48
C LEU A 340 -8.48 17.26 -8.38
N THR A 341 -8.04 16.21 -9.09
CA THR A 341 -7.00 16.31 -10.12
C THR A 341 -7.45 17.23 -11.24
N TRP A 342 -8.69 17.06 -11.71
CA TRP A 342 -9.27 17.91 -12.74
C TRP A 342 -9.41 19.38 -12.29
N GLN A 343 -9.86 19.62 -11.05
CA GLN A 343 -9.92 20.95 -10.45
C GLN A 343 -8.53 21.60 -10.37
N ALA A 344 -7.53 20.87 -9.86
CA ALA A 344 -6.16 21.36 -9.73
C ALA A 344 -5.56 21.71 -11.11
N HIS A 345 -5.74 20.84 -12.11
CA HIS A 345 -5.27 21.08 -13.48
C HIS A 345 -5.87 22.35 -14.11
N ARG A 346 -7.13 22.68 -13.76
CA ARG A 346 -7.80 23.90 -14.22
C ARG A 346 -7.32 25.17 -13.51
N GLY A 347 -6.32 25.07 -12.63
CA GLY A 347 -5.82 26.20 -11.85
C GLY A 347 -6.84 26.73 -10.82
N GLN A 348 -7.81 25.90 -10.41
CA GLN A 348 -8.84 26.33 -9.46
C GLN A 348 -8.43 26.06 -8.01
N PRO A 349 -8.49 27.06 -7.12
CA PRO A 349 -8.24 26.82 -5.71
C PRO A 349 -9.24 25.84 -5.11
N PHE A 350 -8.74 24.98 -4.24
CA PHE A 350 -9.55 23.99 -3.53
C PHE A 350 -10.68 24.64 -2.72
N THR A 351 -10.41 25.83 -2.18
CA THR A 351 -11.34 26.58 -1.31
C THR A 351 -12.42 27.36 -2.06
N ALA A 352 -12.31 27.50 -3.38
CA ALA A 352 -13.29 28.22 -4.21
C ALA A 352 -13.49 27.48 -5.55
N PRO A 353 -14.13 26.29 -5.54
CA PRO A 353 -14.48 25.60 -6.77
C PRO A 353 -15.48 26.42 -7.59
N ASP A 354 -15.35 26.40 -8.93
CA ASP A 354 -16.37 26.99 -9.80
C ASP A 354 -17.67 26.17 -9.81
N THR A 355 -18.71 26.67 -10.47
CA THR A 355 -20.01 26.00 -10.56
C THR A 355 -19.90 24.59 -11.12
N THR A 356 -19.06 24.37 -12.14
CA THR A 356 -18.93 23.05 -12.78
C THR A 356 -18.26 22.05 -11.84
N THR A 357 -17.18 22.44 -11.15
CA THR A 357 -16.50 21.64 -10.14
C THR A 357 -17.41 21.38 -8.94
N GLY A 358 -18.15 22.40 -8.50
CA GLY A 358 -19.14 22.28 -7.43
C GLY A 358 -20.25 21.29 -7.77
N LEU A 359 -20.78 21.32 -9.00
CA LEU A 359 -21.76 20.35 -9.49
C LEU A 359 -21.18 18.94 -9.56
N ALA A 360 -19.94 18.77 -10.02
CA ALA A 360 -19.28 17.46 -10.05
C ALA A 360 -19.09 16.86 -8.65
N LEU A 361 -18.59 17.66 -7.69
CA LEU A 361 -18.43 17.24 -6.30
C LEU A 361 -19.77 16.91 -5.63
N THR A 362 -20.80 17.74 -5.86
CA THR A 362 -22.14 17.51 -5.31
C THR A 362 -22.78 16.26 -5.91
N SER A 363 -22.68 16.08 -7.23
CA SER A 363 -23.19 14.89 -7.91
C SER A 363 -22.52 13.62 -7.41
N LEU A 364 -21.20 13.66 -7.19
CA LEU A 364 -20.46 12.56 -6.61
C LEU A 364 -20.94 12.24 -5.18
N ALA A 365 -21.05 13.26 -4.32
CA ALA A 365 -21.50 13.09 -2.94
C ALA A 365 -22.92 12.51 -2.86
N VAL A 366 -23.85 13.04 -3.67
CA VAL A 366 -25.23 12.56 -3.76
C VAL A 366 -25.27 11.12 -4.26
N THR A 367 -24.50 10.78 -5.29
CA THR A 367 -24.44 9.42 -5.84
C THR A 367 -23.93 8.42 -4.80
N VAL A 368 -22.83 8.74 -4.10
CA VAL A 368 -22.29 7.91 -3.02
C VAL A 368 -23.32 7.73 -1.90
N ALA A 369 -23.95 8.82 -1.46
CA ALA A 369 -24.96 8.79 -0.39
C ALA A 369 -26.18 7.94 -0.77
N MET A 370 -26.73 8.11 -1.97
CA MET A 370 -27.86 7.33 -2.47
C MET A 370 -27.51 5.84 -2.59
N ALA A 371 -26.33 5.51 -3.14
CA ALA A 371 -25.87 4.13 -3.24
C ALA A 371 -25.70 3.49 -1.86
N THR A 372 -25.10 4.20 -0.90
CA THR A 372 -24.97 3.73 0.49
C THR A 372 -26.34 3.53 1.14
N ALA A 373 -27.26 4.48 1.00
CA ALA A 373 -28.60 4.39 1.55
C ALA A 373 -29.37 3.18 0.97
N ALA A 374 -29.28 2.95 -0.34
CA ALA A 374 -29.88 1.80 -1.00
C ALA A 374 -29.38 0.47 -0.42
N VAL A 375 -28.08 0.35 -0.13
CA VAL A 375 -27.52 -0.84 0.52
C VAL A 375 -28.10 -1.07 1.92
N PHE A 376 -28.23 -0.01 2.73
CA PHE A 376 -28.83 -0.11 4.07
C PHE A 376 -30.33 -0.42 4.03
N LEU A 377 -31.09 0.18 3.10
CA LEU A 377 -32.51 -0.10 2.92
C LEU A 377 -32.73 -1.55 2.49
N HIS A 378 -31.92 -2.05 1.55
CA HIS A 378 -31.96 -3.45 1.12
C HIS A 378 -31.61 -4.42 2.27
N ALA A 379 -30.60 -4.10 3.08
CA ALA A 379 -30.23 -4.90 4.25
C ALA A 379 -31.34 -4.95 5.32
N ARG A 380 -32.12 -3.87 5.48
CA ARG A 380 -33.27 -3.84 6.40
C ARG A 380 -34.45 -4.65 5.86
N ALA A 381 -34.75 -4.53 4.57
CA ALA A 381 -35.86 -5.25 3.94
C ALA A 381 -35.68 -6.77 3.98
N THR A 382 -34.45 -7.26 3.73
CA THR A 382 -34.11 -8.69 3.73
C THR A 382 -34.06 -9.34 5.11
N ARG A 383 -34.16 -8.55 6.19
CA ARG A 383 -34.14 -9.02 7.59
C ARG A 383 -35.49 -9.13 8.26
N ARG A 384 -36.56 -8.59 7.67
CA ARG A 384 -37.89 -8.77 8.25
C ARG A 384 -38.20 -10.27 8.28
N PRO A 385 -38.56 -10.85 9.45
CA PRO A 385 -38.91 -12.26 9.53
C PRO A 385 -40.06 -12.54 8.56
N SER A 386 -39.99 -13.64 7.83
CA SER A 386 -41.08 -14.21 7.04
C SER A 386 -42.22 -14.74 7.92
N GLY A 387 -42.62 -13.97 8.94
CA GLY A 387 -43.55 -14.34 10.00
C GLY A 387 -44.60 -13.26 10.21
N ALA A 388 -45.37 -12.95 9.18
CA ALA A 388 -46.72 -12.43 9.34
C ALA A 388 -47.64 -13.43 8.65
N GLY A 389 -48.48 -14.07 9.46
CA GLY A 389 -49.17 -15.31 9.15
C GLY A 389 -50.05 -15.26 7.91
N ARG A 390 -50.18 -16.42 7.26
CA ARG A 390 -51.39 -16.75 6.50
C ARG A 390 -52.55 -16.79 7.50
N PRO A 391 -53.62 -16.02 7.34
CA PRO A 391 -54.87 -16.35 8.01
C PRO A 391 -55.35 -17.68 7.40
N GLY A 392 -55.51 -18.66 8.28
CA GLY A 392 -56.13 -19.95 7.96
C GLY A 392 -57.64 -19.85 7.85
#